data_AF-A0A5B2WE67-F1
#
_entry.id   AF-A0A5B2WE67-F1
#
_cell.length_a   1.000
_cell.length_b   1.000
_cell.length_c   1.000
_cell.angle_alpha   90.00
_cell.angle_beta   90.00
_cell.angle_gamma   90.00
#
_symmetry.space_group_name_H-M   'P 1'
#
loop_
_entity.id
_entity.type
_entity.pdbx_description
1 polymer ?
#
loop_
_entity_poly.entity_id
_entity_poly.type
_entity_poly.pdbx_seq_one_letter_code
_entity_poly.pdbx_strand_id
1 'polypeptide(L)' 'MTTTTARGFRIRRTGPCAQPADDAWLRVDQPVSGVLLPNGSSTWLVTGPAEVRSVLTDPETAPRPVGASTVRGVS' A
#
# COMPACT_ATOMS: atom_id res chain seq x y z
N MET A 1 -14.35 12.97 15.41
CA MET A 1 -13.02 12.41 15.15
C MET A 1 -13.16 10.89 15.16
N THR A 2 -13.11 10.24 14.00
CA THR A 2 -13.11 8.77 13.91
C THR A 2 -11.69 8.28 14.16
N THR A 3 -11.48 7.62 15.29
CA THR A 3 -10.20 7.01 15.65
C THR A 3 -10.01 5.74 14.82
N THR A 4 -9.14 5.80 13.81
CA THR A 4 -8.79 4.62 13.00
C THR A 4 -7.89 3.69 13.81
N THR A 5 -8.46 2.61 14.37
CA THR A 5 -7.70 1.55 15.04
C THR A 5 -6.81 0.85 14.02
N ALA A 6 -5.48 1.04 14.15
CA ALA A 6 -4.51 0.42 13.28
C ALA A 6 -4.49 -1.11 13.48
N ARG A 7 -4.77 -1.87 12.42
CA ARG A 7 -4.75 -3.34 12.45
C ARG A 7 -3.34 -3.85 12.12
N GLY A 8 -2.91 -4.94 12.76
CA GLY A 8 -1.66 -5.61 12.37
C GLY A 8 -1.81 -6.22 10.97
N PHE A 9 -0.98 -5.81 10.01
CA PHE A 9 -1.06 -6.33 8.64
C PHE A 9 -0.21 -7.60 8.50
N ARG A 10 -0.86 -8.72 8.15
CA ARG A 10 -0.20 -9.98 7.79
C ARG A 10 -0.88 -10.60 6.59
N ILE A 11 -0.11 -10.85 5.53
CA ILE A 11 -0.59 -11.58 4.35
C ILE A 11 -0.69 -13.07 4.72
N ARG A 12 -1.91 -13.58 4.92
CA ARG A 12 -2.18 -15.00 5.17
C ARG A 12 -2.79 -15.64 3.92
N ARG A 13 -2.03 -16.51 3.26
CA ARG A 13 -2.49 -17.26 2.08
C ARG A 13 -2.69 -18.71 2.46
N THR A 14 -3.79 -19.32 2.00
CA THR A 14 -4.09 -20.75 2.20
C THR A 14 -3.49 -21.64 1.12
N GLY A 15 -2.90 -21.05 0.07
CA GLY A 15 -2.22 -21.76 -1.01
C GLY A 15 -1.40 -20.83 -1.91
N PRO A 16 -0.60 -21.37 -2.85
CA PRO A 16 0.36 -20.61 -3.65
C PRO A 16 -0.27 -19.56 -4.58
N CYS A 17 -1.51 -19.83 -5.04
CA CYS A 17 -2.27 -18.97 -5.92
C CYS A 17 -3.51 -18.37 -5.23
N ALA A 18 -3.81 -18.74 -3.99
CA ALA A 18 -4.96 -18.22 -3.27
C ALA A 18 -4.72 -16.75 -2.90
N GLN A 19 -5.73 -15.91 -3.12
CA GLN A 19 -5.74 -14.57 -2.55
C GLN A 19 -5.96 -14.67 -1.03
N PRO A 20 -5.36 -13.78 -0.23
CA PRO A 20 -5.69 -13.69 1.20
C PRO A 20 -7.19 -13.44 1.39
N ALA A 21 -7.81 -14.12 2.36
CA ALA A 21 -9.26 -14.04 2.57
C ALA A 21 -9.73 -12.61 2.93
N ASP A 22 -8.90 -11.88 3.69
CA ASP A 22 -9.21 -10.53 4.16
C ASP A 22 -9.19 -9.46 3.05
N ASP A 23 -8.54 -9.74 1.91
CA ASP A 23 -8.39 -8.79 0.80
C ASP A 23 -9.76 -8.39 0.21
N ALA A 24 -10.70 -9.32 0.09
CA ALA A 24 -11.99 -9.05 -0.53
C ALA A 24 -12.82 -8.06 0.31
N TRP A 25 -12.85 -8.27 1.63
CA TRP A 25 -13.52 -7.36 2.55
C TRP A 25 -12.83 -6.00 2.62
N LEU A 26 -11.48 -5.98 2.70
CA LEU A 26 -10.72 -4.71 2.70
C LEU A 26 -11.00 -3.87 1.46
N ARG A 27 -11.07 -4.49 0.27
CA ARG A 27 -11.35 -3.78 -0.98
C ARG A 27 -12.72 -3.11 -1.02
N VAL A 28 -13.73 -3.72 -0.40
CA VAL A 28 -15.11 -3.24 -0.44
C VAL A 28 -15.38 -2.24 0.67
N ASP A 29 -14.98 -2.56 1.89
CA ASP A 29 -15.40 -1.82 3.08
C ASP A 29 -14.37 -0.80 3.56
N GLN A 30 -13.07 -1.06 3.34
CA GLN A 30 -11.99 -0.19 3.83
C GLN A 30 -10.80 -0.13 2.83
N PRO A 31 -11.02 0.41 1.62
CA PRO A 31 -10.04 0.38 0.54
C PRO A 31 -8.73 1.09 0.88
N VAL A 32 -8.75 2.01 1.85
CA VAL A 32 -7.60 2.65 2.47
C VAL A 32 -7.68 2.48 3.98
N SER A 33 -6.67 1.84 4.58
CA SER A 33 -6.66 1.50 6.01
C SER A 33 -5.31 1.78 6.63
N GLY A 34 -5.27 2.30 7.87
CA GLY A 34 -4.04 2.38 8.66
C GLY A 34 -3.67 1.01 9.23
N VAL A 35 -2.40 0.60 9.09
CA VAL A 35 -1.91 -0.70 9.56
C VAL A 35 -0.59 -0.60 10.31
N LEU A 36 -0.37 -1.56 11.21
CA LEU A 36 0.90 -1.77 11.89
C LEU A 36 1.68 -2.89 11.19
N LEU A 37 2.94 -2.59 10.86
CA LEU A 37 3.89 -3.54 10.32
C LEU A 37 4.50 -4.40 11.44
N PRO A 38 5.10 -5.57 11.12
CA PRO A 38 5.74 -6.43 12.12
C PRO A 38 6.88 -5.76 12.90
N ASN A 39 7.50 -4.72 12.34
CA ASN A 39 8.55 -3.92 12.99
C ASN A 39 7.99 -2.82 13.93
N GLY A 40 6.66 -2.74 14.10
CA GLY A 40 6.00 -1.74 14.92
C GLY A 40 5.73 -0.39 14.23
N SER A 41 6.23 -0.19 13.00
CA SER A 41 5.95 1.03 12.24
C SER A 41 4.48 1.06 11.77
N SER A 42 3.88 2.24 11.77
CA SER A 42 2.57 2.48 11.17
C SER A 42 2.72 2.85 9.70
N THR A 43 1.81 2.35 8.84
CA THR A 43 1.74 2.71 7.42
C THR A 43 0.30 2.68 6.91
N TRP A 44 0.07 3.19 5.70
CA TRP A 44 -1.20 3.07 5.00
C TRP A 44 -1.19 1.83 4.10
N LEU A 45 -2.27 1.05 4.17
CA LEU A 45 -2.58 -0.05 3.27
C LEU A 45 -3.65 0.41 2.28
N VAL A 46 -3.36 0.28 0.99
CA VAL A 46 -4.29 0.57 -0.10
C VAL A 46 -4.61 -0.72 -0.83
N THR A 47 -5.88 -1.09 -0.90
CA THR A 47 -6.35 -2.33 -1.54
C THR A 47 -7.34 -2.08 -2.68
N GLY A 48 -8.07 -0.97 -2.63
CA GLY A 48 -9.09 -0.58 -3.61
C GLY A 48 -8.49 -0.32 -5.01
N PRO A 49 -9.04 -0.91 -6.10
CA PRO A 49 -8.46 -0.76 -7.43
C PRO A 49 -8.36 0.69 -7.93
N ALA A 50 -9.31 1.55 -7.55
CA ALA A 50 -9.30 2.96 -7.95
C ALA A 50 -8.22 3.74 -7.17
N GLU A 51 -8.15 3.54 -5.86
CA GLU A 51 -7.19 4.19 -4.97
C GLU A 51 -5.76 3.74 -5.29
N VAL A 52 -5.55 2.44 -5.56
CA VAL A 52 -4.26 1.91 -6.00
C VAL A 52 -3.80 2.61 -7.28
N ARG A 53 -4.68 2.76 -8.27
CA ARG A 53 -4.33 3.46 -9.51
C ARG A 53 -3.94 4.91 -9.22
N SER A 54 -4.74 5.62 -8.43
CA SER A 54 -4.47 7.01 -8.04
C SER A 54 -3.09 7.16 -7.42
N VAL A 55 -2.74 6.34 -6.43
CA VAL A 55 -1.45 6.40 -5.72
C VAL A 55 -0.27 6.08 -6.65
N LEU A 56 -0.43 5.12 -7.56
CA LEU A 56 0.64 4.75 -8.48
C LEU A 56 0.85 5.75 -9.62
N THR A 57 -0.17 6.54 -9.96
CA THR A 57 -0.08 7.58 -10.99
C THR A 57 0.28 8.97 -10.45
N ASP A 58 0.14 9.17 -9.13
CA ASP A 58 0.52 10.43 -8.48
C ASP A 58 2.06 10.53 -8.38
N PRO A 59 2.68 11.56 -8.96
CA PRO A 59 4.14 11.70 -8.97
C PRO A 59 4.77 11.91 -7.58
N GLU A 60 4.03 12.36 -6.57
CA GLU A 60 4.54 12.53 -5.21
C GLU A 60 4.62 11.21 -4.45
N THR A 61 3.77 10.24 -4.80
CA THR A 61 3.70 8.92 -4.14
C THR A 61 4.18 7.77 -5.00
N ALA A 62 4.34 7.98 -6.31
CA ALA A 62 4.81 6.95 -7.23
C ALA A 62 6.23 6.50 -6.87
N PRO A 63 6.52 5.18 -6.97
CA PRO A 63 7.87 4.68 -6.74
C PRO A 63 8.84 5.36 -7.71
N ARG A 64 9.95 5.89 -7.19
CA ARG A 64 10.99 6.43 -8.05
C ARG A 64 11.53 5.32 -8.95
N PRO A 65 11.59 5.50 -10.28
CA PRO A 65 12.12 4.48 -11.17
C PRO A 65 13.57 4.16 -10.80
N VAL A 66 13.85 2.88 -10.56
CA VAL A 66 15.22 2.41 -10.31
C VAL A 66 16.01 2.55 -11.61
N GLY A 67 17.03 3.41 -11.62
CA GLY A 67 17.87 3.67 -12.81
C GLY A 67 17.79 5.09 -13.40
N ALA A 68 16.97 5.99 -12.85
CA ALA A 68 17.03 7.42 -13.19
C ALA A 68 18.27 8.07 -12.57
N SER A 69 19.46 7.79 -13.13
CA SER A 69 20.66 8.58 -12.87
C SER A 69 20.45 9.93 -13.54
N THR A 70 20.06 10.94 -12.76
CA THR A 70 20.16 12.34 -13.15
C THR A 70 21.63 12.62 -13.47
N VAL A 71 21.98 12.67 -14.76
CA VAL A 71 23.19 13.34 -15.21
C VAL A 71 23.03 14.81 -14.83
N ARG A 72 23.59 15.20 -13.68
CA ARG A 72 23.81 16.62 -13.39
C ARG A 72 24.89 17.08 -14.36
N GLY A 73 24.48 17.81 -15.39
CA GLY A 73 25.38 18.60 -16.20
C GLY A 73 26.16 19.54 -15.28
N VAL A 74 27.47 19.35 -15.22
CA VAL A 74 28.40 20.29 -14.60
C VAL A 74 28.66 21.37 -15.66
N SER A 75 28.30 22.61 -15.36
CA SER A 75 28.72 23.80 -16.12
C SER A 75 30.10 24.25 -15.65
#